data_AF-A0A0C2B212-F1
#
_entry.id   AF-A0A0C2B212-F1
#
_cell.length_a   1.000
_cell.length_b   1.000
_cell.length_c   1.000
_cell.angle_alpha   90.00
_cell.angle_beta   90.00
_cell.angle_gamma   90.00
#
_symmetry.space_group_name_H-M   'P 1'
#
loop_
_entity.id
_entity.type
_entity.pdbx_description
1 polymer ?
#
loop_
_entity_poly.entity_id
_entity_poly.type
_entity_poly.pdbx_seq_one_letter_code
_entity_poly.pdbx_strand_id
1 'polypeptide(L)'
;MALSSRFALDTTAILGGGFLAVAAMTFSTVVSGWIGFGVATLFVVLATAAVAVGRRMSQKLSHGLLAAVGLWSLIAALIFTGGAQLWLVFAGGLGLAAVALGDLIAHEATTERVVHQLEVREAGGAHLSRSEDQHQSA
;
A
#
# COMPACT_ATOMS: atom_id res chain seq x y z
N MET A 1 0.61 18.93 -10.15
CA MET A 1 0.57 18.16 -8.89
C MET A 1 1.29 16.85 -9.14
N ALA A 2 2.38 16.55 -8.42
CA ALA A 2 3.07 15.27 -8.56
C ALA A 2 2.35 14.23 -7.68
N LEU A 3 2.05 13.06 -8.24
CA LEU A 3 1.50 11.93 -7.48
C LEU A 3 2.55 11.45 -6.47
N SER A 4 2.12 11.17 -5.23
CA SER A 4 2.98 10.55 -4.22
C SER A 4 3.49 9.20 -4.73
N SER A 5 4.80 8.93 -4.64
CA SER A 5 5.35 7.63 -5.09
C SER A 5 4.73 6.46 -4.33
N ARG A 6 4.30 6.70 -3.09
CA ARG A 6 3.60 5.74 -2.24
C ARG A 6 2.25 5.34 -2.85
N PHE A 7 1.44 6.34 -3.19
CA PHE A 7 0.15 6.14 -3.85
C PHE A 7 0.30 5.40 -5.18
N ALA A 8 1.34 5.73 -5.97
CA ALA A 8 1.61 5.07 -7.23
C ALA A 8 1.98 3.59 -7.03
N LEU A 9 2.85 3.28 -6.06
CA LEU A 9 3.24 1.90 -5.74
C LEU A 9 2.06 1.08 -5.24
N ASP A 10 1.28 1.63 -4.29
CA ASP A 10 0.14 0.93 -3.71
C ASP A 10 -0.95 0.69 -4.76
N THR A 11 -1.28 1.70 -5.58
CA THR A 11 -2.23 1.54 -6.68
C THR A 11 -1.77 0.47 -7.67
N THR A 12 -0.47 0.46 -8.00
CA THR A 12 0.11 -0.58 -8.87
C THR A 12 -0.02 -1.96 -8.24
N ALA A 13 0.22 -2.09 -6.94
CA ALA A 13 0.08 -3.35 -6.19
C ALA A 13 -1.36 -3.84 -6.11
N ILE A 14 -2.33 -2.94 -5.98
CA ILE A 14 -3.76 -3.29 -6.00
C ILE A 14 -4.16 -3.83 -7.37
N LEU A 15 -3.81 -3.11 -8.43
CA LEU A 15 -4.14 -3.52 -9.80
C LEU A 15 -3.40 -4.80 -10.19
N GLY A 16 -2.11 -4.89 -9.88
CA GLY A 16 -1.28 -6.06 -10.17
C GLY A 16 -1.72 -7.29 -9.37
N GLY A 17 -2.04 -7.12 -8.09
CA GLY A 17 -2.55 -8.20 -7.23
C GLY A 17 -3.93 -8.69 -7.66
N GLY A 18 -4.86 -7.77 -7.96
CA GLY A 18 -6.18 -8.09 -8.49
C GLY A 18 -6.12 -8.79 -9.85
N PHE A 19 -5.30 -8.27 -10.77
CA PHE A 19 -5.02 -8.93 -12.04
C PHE A 19 -4.47 -10.35 -11.84
N LEU A 20 -3.51 -10.52 -10.93
CA LEU A 20 -2.90 -11.81 -10.67
C LEU A 20 -3.91 -12.82 -10.11
N ALA A 21 -4.80 -12.40 -9.22
CA ALA A 21 -5.86 -13.24 -8.68
C ALA A 21 -6.81 -13.72 -9.79
N VAL A 22 -7.23 -12.84 -10.69
CA VAL A 22 -8.08 -13.22 -11.83
C VAL A 22 -7.33 -14.12 -12.81
N ALA A 23 -6.07 -13.80 -13.12
CA ALA A 23 -5.22 -14.60 -14.00
C ALA A 23 -5.07 -16.04 -13.49
N ALA A 24 -4.86 -16.21 -12.18
CA ALA A 24 -4.75 -17.52 -11.53
C ALA A 24 -5.98 -18.42 -11.76
N MET A 25 -7.18 -17.83 -11.81
CA MET A 25 -8.45 -18.53 -12.00
C MET A 25 -8.85 -18.70 -13.47
N THR A 26 -8.21 -17.96 -14.38
CA THR A 26 -8.61 -17.90 -15.79
C THR A 26 -7.68 -18.72 -16.68
N PHE A 27 -6.37 -18.68 -16.40
CA PHE A 27 -5.37 -19.36 -17.22
C PHE A 27 -4.97 -20.72 -16.66
N SER A 28 -4.34 -21.52 -17.52
CA SER A 28 -3.72 -22.77 -17.09
C SER A 28 -2.68 -22.53 -16.00
N THR A 29 -2.44 -23.53 -15.16
CA THR A 29 -1.48 -23.46 -14.04
C THR A 29 -0.08 -23.04 -14.50
N VAL A 30 0.38 -23.51 -15.66
CA VAL A 30 1.68 -23.16 -16.24
C VAL A 30 1.76 -21.67 -16.58
N VAL A 31 0.73 -21.14 -17.26
CA VAL A 31 0.68 -19.72 -17.66
C VAL A 31 0.55 -18.83 -16.42
N SER A 32 -0.35 -19.17 -15.51
CA SER A 32 -0.53 -18.47 -14.23
C SER A 32 0.73 -18.47 -13.38
N GLY A 33 1.51 -19.55 -13.40
CA GLY A 33 2.81 -19.65 -12.74
C GLY A 33 3.81 -18.61 -13.25
N TRP A 34 3.96 -18.49 -14.58
CA TRP A 34 4.85 -17.51 -15.19
C TRP A 34 4.39 -16.06 -14.97
N ILE A 35 3.08 -15.80 -15.03
CA ILE A 35 2.53 -14.49 -14.69
C ILE A 35 2.81 -14.16 -13.22
N GLY A 36 2.55 -15.10 -12.31
CA GLY A 36 2.83 -14.96 -10.88
C GLY A 36 4.30 -14.68 -10.60
N PHE A 37 5.21 -15.41 -11.25
CA PHE A 37 6.64 -15.16 -11.19
C PHE A 37 7.00 -13.72 -11.59
N GLY A 38 6.51 -13.26 -12.75
CA GLY A 38 6.81 -11.91 -13.25
C GLY A 38 6.27 -10.80 -12.34
N VAL A 39 5.01 -10.92 -11.93
CA VAL A 39 4.35 -9.95 -11.03
C VAL A 39 5.01 -9.92 -9.66
N ALA A 40 5.29 -11.08 -9.06
CA ALA A 40 5.96 -11.17 -7.77
C ALA A 40 7.37 -10.57 -7.82
N THR A 41 8.14 -10.88 -8.87
CA THR A 41 9.48 -10.31 -9.09
C THR A 41 9.42 -8.78 -9.17
N LEU A 42 8.49 -8.23 -9.96
CA LEU A 42 8.30 -6.80 -10.07
C LEU A 42 8.06 -6.16 -8.70
N PHE A 43 7.14 -6.71 -7.91
CA PHE A 43 6.81 -6.14 -6.60
C PHE A 43 7.91 -6.30 -5.57
N VAL A 44 8.67 -7.41 -5.57
CA VAL A 44 9.87 -7.51 -4.73
C VAL A 44 10.84 -6.38 -5.06
N VAL A 45 11.18 -6.19 -6.33
CA VAL A 45 12.14 -5.17 -6.76
C VAL A 45 11.65 -3.76 -6.38
N LEU A 46 10.42 -3.41 -6.75
CA LEU A 46 9.87 -2.08 -6.49
C LEU A 46 9.72 -1.80 -4.99
N ALA A 47 9.18 -2.76 -4.23
CA ALA A 47 8.95 -2.58 -2.80
C ALA A 47 10.26 -2.53 -2.02
N THR A 48 11.24 -3.40 -2.33
CA THR A 48 12.57 -3.33 -1.70
C THR A 48 13.30 -2.04 -2.04
N ALA A 49 13.23 -1.57 -3.28
CA ALA A 49 13.78 -0.26 -3.66
C ALA A 49 13.10 0.87 -2.88
N ALA A 50 11.77 0.81 -2.72
CA ALA A 50 11.01 1.79 -1.95
C ALA A 50 11.34 1.75 -0.45
N VAL A 51 11.67 0.60 0.12
CA VAL A 51 12.21 0.48 1.49
C VAL A 51 13.58 1.17 1.60
N ALA A 52 14.46 0.97 0.61
CA ALA A 52 15.80 1.53 0.62
C ALA A 52 15.80 3.07 0.56
N VAL A 53 14.88 3.65 -0.22
CA VAL A 53 14.75 5.12 -0.37
C VAL A 53 13.83 5.74 0.69
N GLY A 54 13.00 4.94 1.36
CA GLY A 54 12.04 5.40 2.36
C GLY A 54 12.70 6.04 3.59
N ARG A 55 12.23 7.26 3.94
CA ARG A 55 12.78 8.04 5.08
C ARG A 55 11.99 7.86 6.37
N ARG A 56 10.70 7.51 6.29
CA ARG A 56 9.82 7.33 7.46
C ARG A 56 9.67 5.84 7.78
N MET A 57 9.68 5.49 9.07
CA MET A 57 9.52 4.09 9.51
C MET A 57 8.20 3.47 9.02
N SER A 58 7.09 4.23 9.02
CA SER A 58 5.80 3.76 8.51
C SER A 58 5.86 3.35 7.04
N GLN A 59 6.57 4.11 6.20
CA GLN A 59 6.78 3.80 4.78
C GLN A 59 7.64 2.55 4.60
N LYS A 60 8.69 2.40 5.43
CA LYS A 60 9.56 1.23 5.37
C LYS A 60 8.84 -0.04 5.82
N LEU A 61 7.97 0.05 6.81
CA LEU A 61 7.16 -1.08 7.28
C LEU A 61 6.15 -1.52 6.22
N SER A 62 5.40 -0.60 5.62
CA SER A 62 4.40 -0.96 4.62
C SER A 62 5.02 -1.54 3.35
N HIS A 63 6.05 -0.89 2.80
CA HIS A 63 6.77 -1.42 1.64
C HIS A 63 7.55 -2.69 1.99
N GLY A 64 8.03 -2.84 3.23
CA GLY A 64 8.67 -4.06 3.70
C GLY A 64 7.70 -5.23 3.73
N LEU A 65 6.47 -5.01 4.19
CA LEU A 65 5.41 -6.02 4.16
C LEU A 65 5.02 -6.38 2.72
N LEU A 66 4.91 -5.38 1.83
CA LEU A 66 4.64 -5.62 0.42
C LEU A 66 5.77 -6.45 -0.24
N ALA A 67 7.03 -6.14 0.07
CA ALA A 67 8.18 -6.90 -0.39
C ALA A 67 8.17 -8.34 0.15
N ALA A 68 7.79 -8.55 1.41
CA ALA A 68 7.68 -9.87 2.02
C ALA A 68 6.61 -10.73 1.33
N VAL A 69 5.44 -10.16 1.03
CA VAL A 69 4.37 -10.85 0.29
C VAL A 69 4.82 -11.15 -1.15
N GLY A 70 5.48 -10.20 -1.81
CA GLY A 70 6.08 -10.41 -3.12
C GLY A 70 7.09 -11.55 -3.12
N LEU A 71 7.97 -11.59 -2.11
CA LEU A 71 9.01 -12.62 -2.00
C LEU A 71 8.39 -14.00 -1.75
N TRP A 72 7.41 -14.08 -0.85
CA TRP A 72 6.66 -15.31 -0.64
C TRP A 72 5.97 -15.79 -1.93
N SER A 73 5.34 -14.87 -2.66
CA SER A 73 4.65 -15.18 -3.92
C SER A 73 5.63 -15.67 -5.00
N LEU A 74 6.84 -15.09 -5.03
CA LEU A 74 7.92 -15.51 -5.92
C LEU A 74 8.38 -16.94 -5.62
N ILE A 75 8.61 -17.24 -4.33
CA ILE A 75 8.94 -18.59 -3.86
C ILE A 75 7.82 -19.57 -4.24
N ALA A 76 6.57 -19.20 -4.00
CA ALA A 76 5.42 -20.04 -4.32
C ALA A 76 5.32 -20.37 -5.82
N ALA A 77 5.57 -19.39 -6.69
CA ALA A 77 5.53 -19.57 -8.13
C ALA A 77 6.63 -20.50 -8.68
N LEU A 78 7.78 -20.57 -8.01
CA LEU A 78 8.94 -21.35 -8.43
C LEU A 78 8.97 -22.77 -7.87
N ILE A 79 8.46 -22.98 -6.64
CA ILE A 79 8.59 -24.24 -5.92
C ILE A 79 7.38 -25.15 -6.12
N PHE A 80 6.18 -24.60 -6.20
CA PHE A 80 4.96 -25.38 -6.22
C PHE A 80 4.44 -25.57 -7.65
N THR A 81 3.74 -26.68 -7.87
CA THR A 81 3.12 -27.03 -9.15
C THR A 81 1.65 -27.44 -8.99
N GLY A 82 0.90 -27.45 -10.09
CA GLY A 82 -0.47 -27.97 -10.13
C GLY A 82 -1.45 -27.15 -9.28
N GLY A 83 -2.37 -27.83 -8.57
CA GLY A 83 -3.42 -27.16 -7.80
C GLY A 83 -2.89 -26.29 -6.66
N ALA A 84 -1.80 -26.70 -6.00
CA ALA A 84 -1.18 -25.91 -4.94
C ALA A 84 -0.64 -24.57 -5.49
N GLN A 85 0.05 -24.60 -6.64
CA GLN A 85 0.55 -23.40 -7.30
C GLN A 85 -0.59 -22.44 -7.66
N LEU A 86 -1.70 -22.95 -8.19
CA LEU A 86 -2.88 -22.13 -8.53
C LEU A 86 -3.37 -21.34 -7.31
N TRP A 87 -3.64 -22.03 -6.21
CA TRP A 87 -4.18 -21.40 -5.00
C TRP A 87 -3.19 -20.45 -4.34
N LEU A 88 -1.89 -20.76 -4.37
CA LEU A 88 -0.86 -19.88 -3.83
C LEU A 88 -0.66 -18.61 -4.67
N VAL A 89 -0.71 -18.71 -6.00
CA VAL A 89 -0.64 -17.53 -6.89
C VAL A 89 -1.87 -16.65 -6.69
N PHE A 90 -3.05 -17.25 -6.57
CA PHE A 90 -4.29 -16.53 -6.26
C PHE A 90 -4.19 -15.81 -4.90
N ALA A 91 -3.81 -16.53 -3.85
CA ALA A 91 -3.66 -15.95 -2.51
C ALA A 91 -2.56 -14.88 -2.47
N GLY A 92 -1.46 -15.06 -3.20
CA GLY A 92 -0.41 -14.05 -3.35
C GLY A 92 -0.91 -12.77 -4.01
N GLY A 93 -1.71 -12.89 -5.07
CA GLY A 93 -2.39 -11.76 -5.71
C GLY A 93 -3.30 -10.99 -4.75
N LEU A 94 -4.14 -11.70 -3.98
CA LEU A 94 -4.97 -11.09 -2.95
C LEU A 94 -4.14 -10.46 -1.82
N GLY A 95 -3.05 -11.10 -1.41
CA GLY A 95 -2.14 -10.58 -0.39
C GLY A 95 -1.50 -9.25 -0.79
N LEU A 96 -1.01 -9.14 -2.04
CA LEU A 96 -0.47 -7.90 -2.59
C LEU A 96 -1.50 -6.77 -2.56
N ALA A 97 -2.72 -7.06 -3.03
CA ALA A 97 -3.80 -6.08 -3.07
C ALA A 97 -4.23 -5.65 -1.65
N ALA A 98 -4.36 -6.60 -0.71
CA ALA A 98 -4.78 -6.32 0.66
C ALA A 98 -3.76 -5.47 1.42
N VAL A 99 -2.46 -5.76 1.28
CA VAL A 99 -1.39 -4.96 1.92
C VAL A 99 -1.39 -3.54 1.38
N ALA A 100 -1.49 -3.38 0.07
CA ALA A 100 -1.49 -2.06 -0.57
C ALA A 100 -2.75 -1.24 -0.24
N LEU A 101 -3.93 -1.87 -0.23
CA LEU A 101 -5.16 -1.23 0.26
C LEU A 101 -5.02 -0.78 1.71
N GLY A 102 -4.45 -1.64 2.57
CA GLY A 102 -4.18 -1.30 3.96
C GLY A 102 -3.27 -0.09 4.13
N ASP A 103 -2.20 0.02 3.33
CA ASP A 103 -1.30 1.17 3.39
C ASP A 103 -1.97 2.47 2.93
N LEU A 104 -2.80 2.41 1.88
CA LEU A 104 -3.59 3.55 1.42
C LEU A 104 -4.59 4.02 2.48
N ILE A 105 -5.36 3.11 3.07
CA ILE A 105 -6.32 3.44 4.13
C ILE A 105 -5.60 4.05 5.33
N ALA A 106 -4.49 3.46 5.75
CA ALA A 106 -3.69 4.00 6.86
C ALA A 106 -3.11 5.38 6.53
N HIS A 107 -2.72 5.60 5.27
CA HIS A 107 -2.21 6.88 4.79
C HIS A 107 -3.30 7.95 4.82
N GLU A 108 -4.50 7.67 4.28
CA GLU A 108 -5.61 8.60 4.25
C GLU A 108 -6.10 8.95 5.65
N ALA A 109 -6.27 7.96 6.54
CA ALA A 109 -6.66 8.19 7.92
C ALA A 109 -5.65 9.04 8.70
N THR A 110 -4.35 8.89 8.41
CA THR A 110 -3.31 9.73 9.02
C THR A 110 -3.36 11.16 8.49
N THR A 111 -3.58 11.32 7.19
CA THR A 111 -3.68 12.64 6.55
C THR A 111 -4.89 13.41 7.07
N GLU A 112 -6.06 12.77 7.15
CA GLU A 112 -7.29 13.36 7.69
C GLU A 112 -7.11 13.79 9.15
N ARG A 113 -6.47 12.94 9.98
CA ARG A 113 -6.16 13.29 11.37
C ARG A 113 -5.27 14.53 11.48
N VAL A 114 -4.29 14.68 10.60
CA VAL A 114 -3.41 15.86 10.60
C VAL A 114 -4.17 17.11 10.18
N VAL A 115 -4.98 17.04 9.12
CA VAL A 115 -5.82 18.16 8.67
C VAL A 115 -6.77 18.60 9.79
N HIS A 116 -7.46 17.64 10.44
CA HIS A 116 -8.38 17.94 11.52
C HIS A 116 -7.69 18.59 12.72
N GLN A 117 -6.47 18.17 13.06
CA GLN A 117 -5.69 18.80 14.13
C GLN A 117 -5.26 20.24 13.79
N LEU A 118 -5.04 20.55 12.51
CA LEU A 118 -4.71 21.90 12.07
C LEU A 118 -5.94 22.81 12.14
N GLU A 119 -7.07 22.36 11.61
CA GLU A 119 -8.34 23.10 11.64
C GLU A 119 -8.79 23.42 13.08
N VAL A 120 -8.69 22.46 14.00
CA VAL A 120 -9.04 22.67 15.42
C VAL A 120 -8.11 23.69 16.09
N ARG A 121 -6.82 23.69 15.76
CA ARG A 121 -5.85 24.66 16.31
C ARG A 121 -6.08 26.07 15.78
N GLU A 122 -6.37 26.22 14.49
CA GLU A 122 -6.70 27.51 13.88
C GLU A 122 -8.01 28.07 14.45
N ALA A 123 -9.05 27.24 14.56
CA ALA A 123 -10.32 27.65 15.17
C ALA A 123 -10.17 28.04 16.65
N GLY A 124 -9.38 27.28 17.42
CA GLY A 124 -9.07 27.60 18.81
C GLY A 124 -8.30 28.92 18.98
N GLY A 125 -7.32 29.17 18.11
CA GLY A 125 -6.56 30.42 18.09
C GLY A 125 -7.42 31.64 17.76
N ALA A 126 -8.31 31.52 16.78
CA ALA A 126 -9.26 32.59 16.42
C ALA A 126 -10.30 32.88 17.51
N HIS A 127 -10.69 31.87 18.29
CA HIS A 127 -11.57 32.06 19.44
C HIS A 127 -10.87 32.83 20.58
N LEU A 128 -9.59 32.54 20.83
CA LEU A 128 -8.80 33.23 21.86
C LEU A 128 -8.59 34.70 21.52
N SER A 129 -8.21 35.03 20.28
CA SER A 129 -8.00 36.42 19.86
C SER A 129 -9.28 37.27 20.00
N ARG A 130 -10.44 36.69 19.69
CA ARG A 130 -11.74 37.36 19.83
C ARG A 130 -12.10 37.64 21.30
N SER A 131 -11.71 36.77 22.22
CA SER A 131 -11.95 36.95 23.66
C SER A 131 -11.05 38.03 24.28
N GLU A 132 -9.83 38.21 23.78
CA GLU A 132 -8.91 39.28 24.21
C GLU A 132 -9.42 40.67 23.78
N ASP A 133 -9.90 40.80 22.54
CA ASP A 133 -10.47 42.05 22.02
C ASP A 133 -11.72 42.48 22.80
N GLN A 134 -12.57 41.51 23.20
CA GLN A 134 -13.77 41.78 24.01
C GLN A 134 -13.44 42.24 25.45
N HIS A 135 -12.32 41.79 26.01
CA HIS A 135 -11.90 42.20 27.36
C HIS A 135 -11.18 43.56 27.39
N GLN A 136 -10.58 44.00 26.28
CA GLN A 136 -9.95 45.33 26.18
C GLN A 136 -10.92 46.46 25.87
N SER A 137 -12.15 46.15 25.47
CA SER A 137 -13.18 47.12 25.08
C SER A 137 -14.25 47.37 26.17
N ALA A 138 -14.08 46.80 27.36
CA ALA A 138 -14.90 47.02 28.56
C ALA A 138 -14.13 47.84 29.61
#